data_AF-A0A5C6CNE5-F1
#
_entry.id   AF-A0A5C6CNE5-F1
#
_cell.length_a   1.000
_cell.length_b   1.000
_cell.length_c   1.000
_cell.angle_alpha   90.00
_cell.angle_beta   90.00
_cell.angle_gamma   90.00
#
_symmetry.space_group_name_H-M   'P 1'
#
loop_
_entity.id
_entity.type
_entity.pdbx_description
1 polymer ?
#
loop_
_entity_poly.entity_id
_entity_poly.type
_entity_poly.pdbx_seq_one_letter_code
_entity_poly.pdbx_strand_id
1 'polypeptide(L)'
;MRPAYYFFAILMLAAWCVMTTTHELGHLIGGWLSGGTLQHAELCPWRLPHSHFAPDPHPLITLWAGPLLGCAIPLAFALAIGKPSTWLVANFCVLANGVYLALAWYSGAPFLDTPRLLAAGASPLSIAAYCAVTIGWGYPALRASIVDIVFPKRGEGSGKD
;
A
#
# COMPACT_ATOMS: atom_id res chain seq x y z
N MET A 1 -11.34 2.58 -27.95
CA MET A 1 -11.44 2.83 -26.50
C MET A 1 -11.05 4.27 -26.21
N ARG A 2 -11.69 4.95 -25.26
CA ARG A 2 -11.34 6.35 -24.91
C ARG A 2 -9.93 6.40 -24.29
N PRO A 3 -9.12 7.45 -24.57
CA PRO A 3 -7.75 7.58 -24.03
C PRO A 3 -7.68 7.52 -22.49
N ALA A 4 -8.75 7.95 -21.81
CA ALA A 4 -8.89 7.86 -20.35
C ALA A 4 -8.76 6.42 -19.80
N TYR A 5 -9.21 5.39 -20.54
CA TYR A 5 -9.10 4.01 -20.08
C TYR A 5 -7.66 3.50 -20.10
N TYR A 6 -6.87 3.87 -21.12
CA TYR A 6 -5.45 3.52 -21.17
C TYR A 6 -4.67 4.21 -20.05
N PHE A 7 -4.95 5.50 -19.83
CA PHE A 7 -4.36 6.25 -18.73
C PHE A 7 -4.71 5.63 -17.37
N PHE A 8 -5.98 5.29 -17.16
CA PHE A 8 -6.42 4.59 -15.95
C PHE A 8 -5.71 3.25 -15.76
N ALA A 9 -5.59 2.42 -16.81
CA ALA A 9 -4.89 1.14 -16.74
C ALA A 9 -3.41 1.32 -16.37
N ILE A 10 -2.73 2.31 -16.96
CA ILE A 10 -1.34 2.66 -16.60
C ILE A 10 -1.26 3.09 -15.14
N LEU A 11 -2.21 3.89 -14.65
CA LEU A 11 -2.25 4.30 -13.24
C LEU A 11 -2.47 3.12 -12.30
N MET A 12 -3.26 2.12 -12.67
CA MET A 12 -3.45 0.90 -11.87
C MET A 12 -2.16 0.07 -11.78
N LEU A 13 -1.45 -0.08 -12.90
CA LEU A 13 -0.13 -0.74 -12.90
C LEU A 13 0.89 0.05 -12.05
N ALA A 14 0.92 1.38 -12.20
CA ALA A 14 1.77 2.23 -11.39
C ALA A 14 1.40 2.13 -9.90
N ALA A 15 0.11 2.11 -9.56
CA ALA A 15 -0.36 1.99 -8.19
C ALA A 15 0.04 0.65 -7.55
N TRP A 16 0.00 -0.44 -8.31
CA TRP A 16 0.52 -1.74 -7.87
C TRP A 16 2.01 -1.67 -7.54
N CYS A 17 2.83 -1.12 -8.44
CA CYS A 17 4.28 -0.97 -8.21
C CYS A 17 4.57 -0.06 -7.01
N VAL A 18 3.83 1.03 -6.84
CA VAL A 18 4.00 1.94 -5.70
C VAL A 18 3.61 1.25 -4.41
N MET A 19 2.47 0.55 -4.38
CA MET A 19 2.01 -0.17 -3.18
C MET A 19 3.05 -1.19 -2.71
N THR A 20 3.46 -2.08 -3.61
CA THR A 20 4.43 -3.15 -3.30
C THR A 20 5.79 -2.60 -2.88
N THR A 21 6.28 -1.58 -3.58
CA THR A 21 7.58 -0.96 -3.26
C THR A 21 7.55 -0.22 -1.93
N THR A 22 6.53 0.60 -1.67
CA THR A 22 6.45 1.39 -0.43
C THR A 22 6.16 0.53 0.79
N HIS A 23 5.37 -0.54 0.62
CA HIS A 23 5.15 -1.54 1.65
C HIS A 23 6.47 -2.24 2.01
N GLU A 24 7.19 -2.77 1.04
CA GLU A 24 8.43 -3.48 1.31
C GLU A 24 9.54 -2.55 1.85
N LEU A 25 9.63 -1.33 1.31
CA LEU A 25 10.51 -0.29 1.84
C LEU A 25 10.18 0.02 3.31
N GLY A 26 8.91 -0.06 3.68
CA GLY A 26 8.49 0.10 5.06
C GLY A 26 9.09 -0.96 5.98
N HIS A 27 9.09 -2.24 5.57
CA HIS A 27 9.77 -3.31 6.31
C HIS A 27 11.28 -3.06 6.42
N LEU A 28 11.93 -2.64 5.33
CA LEU A 28 13.37 -2.33 5.35
C LEU A 28 13.70 -1.22 6.35
N ILE A 29 12.93 -0.12 6.33
CA ILE A 29 13.10 1.00 7.26
C ILE A 29 12.83 0.53 8.69
N GLY A 30 11.75 -0.19 8.94
CA GLY A 30 11.41 -0.72 10.26
C GLY A 30 12.48 -1.64 10.83
N GLY A 31 13.00 -2.55 10.00
CA GLY A 31 14.06 -3.49 10.37
C GLY A 31 15.41 -2.82 10.65
N TRP A 32 15.79 -1.79 9.87
CA TRP A 32 17.00 -1.02 10.19
C TRP A 32 16.85 -0.20 11.46
N LEU A 33 15.69 0.44 11.66
CA LEU A 33 15.42 1.25 12.86
C LEU A 33 15.29 0.40 14.12
N SER A 34 14.86 -0.86 14.01
CA SER A 34 14.86 -1.80 15.13
C SER A 34 16.25 -2.35 15.46
N GLY A 35 17.25 -2.16 14.59
CA GLY A 35 18.58 -2.75 14.75
C GLY A 35 18.71 -4.17 14.20
N GLY A 36 17.78 -4.59 13.32
CA GLY A 36 17.86 -5.85 12.62
C GLY A 36 18.96 -5.86 11.54
N THR A 37 19.51 -7.05 11.29
CA THR A 37 20.48 -7.26 10.19
C THR A 37 19.76 -7.81 8.97
N LEU A 38 19.73 -7.03 7.88
CA LEU A 38 19.13 -7.46 6.61
C LEU A 38 19.94 -8.61 6.02
N GLN A 39 19.27 -9.74 5.76
CA GLN A 39 19.88 -10.90 5.11
C GLN A 39 19.59 -10.90 3.61
N HIS A 40 18.34 -10.62 3.24
CA HIS A 40 17.88 -10.67 1.87
C HIS A 40 16.65 -9.79 1.67
N ALA A 41 16.57 -9.15 0.50
CA ALA A 41 15.41 -8.36 0.07
C ALA A 41 15.18 -8.54 -1.44
N GLU A 42 13.94 -8.77 -1.84
CA GLU A 42 13.49 -8.74 -3.23
C GLU A 42 12.36 -7.72 -3.37
N LEU A 43 12.57 -6.70 -4.20
CA LEU A 43 11.64 -5.59 -4.42
C LEU A 43 10.84 -5.72 -5.73
N CYS A 44 11.00 -6.84 -6.45
CA CYS A 44 10.37 -7.04 -7.75
C CYS A 44 8.83 -7.10 -7.58
N PRO A 45 8.06 -6.13 -8.11
CA PRO A 45 6.61 -6.04 -7.84
C PRO A 45 5.78 -7.15 -8.49
N TRP A 46 6.37 -7.89 -9.43
CA TRP A 46 5.75 -9.04 -10.12
C TRP A 46 5.89 -10.36 -9.33
N ARG A 47 6.75 -10.36 -8.32
CA ARG A 47 6.82 -11.40 -7.28
C ARG A 47 6.30 -10.77 -6.00
N LEU A 48 5.83 -11.56 -5.04
CA LEU A 48 5.51 -11.02 -3.72
C LEU A 48 6.83 -10.49 -3.12
N PRO A 49 7.01 -9.17 -2.97
CA PRO A 49 8.23 -8.64 -2.39
C PRO A 49 8.37 -9.15 -0.97
N HIS A 50 9.62 -9.32 -0.53
CA HIS A 50 9.89 -9.71 0.84
C HIS A 50 11.26 -9.24 1.29
N SER A 51 11.36 -8.93 2.58
CA SER A 51 12.62 -8.73 3.29
C SER A 51 12.68 -9.64 4.49
N HIS A 52 13.91 -10.12 4.73
CA HIS A 52 14.21 -10.99 5.83
C HIS A 52 15.36 -10.40 6.65
N PHE A 53 15.08 -10.13 7.91
CA PHE A 53 16.06 -9.68 8.91
C PHE A 53 16.37 -10.83 9.88
N ALA A 54 17.66 -11.05 10.16
CA ALA A 54 18.11 -11.99 11.19
C ALA A 54 19.49 -11.58 11.74
N PRO A 55 19.64 -11.37 13.07
CA PRO A 55 18.55 -11.29 14.04
C PRO A 55 17.64 -10.07 13.77
N ASP A 56 16.36 -10.17 14.16
CA ASP A 56 15.43 -9.04 14.24
C ASP A 56 15.00 -8.87 15.70
N PRO A 57 15.54 -7.86 16.41
CA PRO A 57 15.28 -7.67 17.84
C PRO A 57 13.85 -7.18 18.13
N HIS A 58 13.19 -6.51 17.17
CA HIS A 58 11.84 -5.98 17.35
C HIS A 58 10.97 -6.25 16.11
N PRO A 59 10.57 -7.52 15.88
CA PRO A 59 9.86 -7.92 14.67
C PRO A 59 8.52 -7.23 14.48
N LEU A 60 7.84 -6.81 15.56
CA LEU A 60 6.61 -6.02 15.46
C LEU A 60 6.85 -4.66 14.80
N ILE A 61 7.97 -3.99 15.07
CA ILE A 61 8.30 -2.71 14.44
C ILE A 61 8.55 -2.93 12.95
N THR A 62 9.38 -3.90 12.61
CA THR A 62 9.68 -4.29 11.22
C THR A 62 8.40 -4.62 10.45
N LEU A 63 7.55 -5.49 10.99
CA LEU A 63 6.35 -5.99 10.33
C LEU A 63 5.25 -4.92 10.22
N TRP A 64 5.07 -4.05 11.21
CA TRP A 64 4.08 -2.96 11.10
C TRP A 64 4.56 -1.81 10.21
N ALA A 65 5.87 -1.56 10.15
CA ALA A 65 6.40 -0.48 9.33
C ALA A 65 6.07 -0.65 7.84
N GLY A 66 5.98 -1.89 7.35
CA GLY A 66 5.56 -2.19 5.98
C GLY A 66 4.20 -1.60 5.60
N PRO A 67 3.08 -2.10 6.17
CA PRO A 67 1.75 -1.58 5.89
C PRO A 67 1.58 -0.11 6.27
N LEU A 68 2.17 0.36 7.38
CA LEU A 68 2.05 1.76 7.81
C LEU A 68 2.71 2.73 6.83
N LEU A 69 3.96 2.47 6.43
CA LEU A 69 4.67 3.33 5.47
C LEU A 69 4.15 3.13 4.05
N GLY A 70 3.69 1.92 3.71
CA GLY A 70 2.97 1.61 2.48
C GLY A 70 1.69 2.42 2.28
N CYS A 71 1.10 2.95 3.36
CA CYS A 71 0.00 3.91 3.29
C CYS A 71 0.48 5.37 3.41
N ALA A 72 1.35 5.65 4.38
CA ALA A 72 1.74 7.01 4.72
C ALA A 72 2.53 7.70 3.60
N ILE A 73 3.46 6.99 2.95
CA ILE A 73 4.31 7.57 1.89
C ILE A 73 3.46 7.97 0.66
N PRO A 74 2.61 7.09 0.09
CA PRO A 74 1.75 7.50 -1.03
C PRO A 74 0.79 8.63 -0.68
N LEU A 75 0.22 8.64 0.54
CA LEU A 75 -0.66 9.72 1.00
C LEU A 75 0.09 11.05 1.12
N ALA A 76 1.29 11.07 1.71
CA ALA A 76 2.12 12.26 1.81
C ALA A 76 2.48 12.81 0.41
N PHE A 77 2.78 11.92 -0.54
CA PHE A 77 3.08 12.31 -1.92
C PHE A 77 1.86 12.89 -2.63
N ALA A 78 0.68 12.29 -2.44
CA ALA A 78 -0.57 12.81 -2.99
C ALA A 78 -0.94 14.18 -2.40
N LEU A 79 -0.72 14.39 -1.10
CA LEU A 79 -0.89 15.68 -0.43
C LEU A 79 0.07 16.74 -0.99
N ALA A 80 1.33 16.39 -1.21
CA ALA A 80 2.34 17.33 -1.72
C ALA A 80 2.08 17.75 -3.17
N ILE A 81 1.56 16.84 -4.01
CA ILE A 81 1.35 17.10 -5.44
C ILE A 81 -0.06 17.61 -5.75
N GLY A 82 -1.08 17.12 -5.04
CA GLY A 82 -2.47 17.56 -5.18
C GLY A 82 -3.15 17.17 -6.50
N LYS A 83 -2.61 16.21 -7.28
CA LYS A 83 -3.20 15.81 -8.57
C LYS A 83 -4.18 14.63 -8.39
N PRO A 84 -5.27 14.56 -9.19
CA PRO A 84 -6.21 13.44 -9.11
C PRO A 84 -5.55 12.06 -9.32
N SER A 85 -4.55 11.98 -10.19
CA SER A 85 -3.81 10.74 -10.44
C SER A 85 -3.00 10.25 -9.22
N THR A 86 -2.40 11.17 -8.45
CA THR A 86 -1.64 10.80 -7.25
C THR A 86 -2.57 10.35 -6.12
N TRP A 87 -3.75 10.96 -6.01
CA TRP A 87 -4.79 10.51 -5.07
C TRP A 87 -5.32 9.11 -5.40
N LEU A 88 -5.52 8.81 -6.68
CA LEU A 88 -5.89 7.46 -7.11
C LEU A 88 -4.85 6.43 -6.69
N VAL A 89 -3.56 6.71 -6.90
CA VAL A 89 -2.47 5.83 -6.47
C VAL A 89 -2.44 5.66 -4.95
N ALA A 90 -2.55 6.75 -4.19
CA ALA A 90 -2.52 6.70 -2.73
C ALA A 90 -3.71 5.92 -2.15
N ASN A 91 -4.93 6.18 -2.65
CA ASN A 91 -6.13 5.49 -2.21
C ASN A 91 -6.09 3.99 -2.56
N PHE A 92 -5.51 3.64 -3.72
CA PHE A 92 -5.23 2.24 -4.06
C PHE A 92 -4.28 1.62 -3.04
N CYS A 93 -3.17 2.29 -2.69
CA CYS A 93 -2.21 1.76 -1.72
C CYS A 93 -2.85 1.53 -0.35
N VAL A 94 -3.65 2.48 0.15
CA VAL A 94 -4.38 2.33 1.41
C VAL A 94 -5.29 1.11 1.38
N LEU A 95 -6.14 1.01 0.36
CA LEU A 95 -7.06 -0.12 0.22
C LEU A 95 -6.31 -1.46 0.11
N ALA A 96 -5.30 -1.52 -0.76
CA ALA A 96 -4.54 -2.73 -1.05
C ALA A 96 -3.78 -3.24 0.18
N ASN A 97 -3.19 -2.36 1.00
CA ASN A 97 -2.54 -2.75 2.25
C ASN A 97 -3.51 -3.40 3.24
N GLY A 98 -4.72 -2.84 3.39
CA GLY A 98 -5.77 -3.41 4.22
C GLY A 98 -6.28 -4.76 3.72
N VAL A 99 -6.58 -4.84 2.42
CA VAL A 99 -7.03 -6.08 1.78
C VAL A 99 -5.95 -7.16 1.85
N TYR A 100 -4.68 -6.80 1.64
CA TYR A 100 -3.55 -7.73 1.74
C TYR A 100 -3.47 -8.37 3.13
N LEU A 101 -3.50 -7.58 4.21
CA LEU A 101 -3.48 -8.12 5.58
C LEU A 101 -4.72 -8.98 5.88
N ALA A 102 -5.90 -8.58 5.39
CA ALA A 102 -7.12 -9.37 5.55
C ALA A 102 -7.05 -10.72 4.82
N LEU A 103 -6.53 -10.75 3.58
CA LEU A 103 -6.34 -11.98 2.83
C LEU A 103 -5.21 -12.84 3.41
N ALA A 104 -4.15 -12.22 3.92
CA ALA A 104 -3.08 -12.91 4.64
C ALA A 104 -3.60 -13.57 5.92
N TRP A 105 -4.53 -12.90 6.64
CA TRP A 105 -5.24 -13.46 7.77
C TRP A 105 -6.02 -14.71 7.34
N TYR A 106 -6.85 -14.56 6.30
CA TYR A 106 -7.74 -15.62 5.84
C TYR A 106 -6.99 -16.84 5.30
N SER A 107 -5.91 -16.61 4.54
CA SER A 107 -5.11 -17.70 3.96
C SER A 107 -4.22 -18.40 4.98
N GLY A 108 -3.78 -17.70 6.04
CA GLY A 108 -2.90 -18.26 7.07
C GLY A 108 -1.51 -18.65 6.56
N ALA A 109 -1.11 -18.21 5.36
CA ALA A 109 0.17 -18.60 4.77
C ALA A 109 1.35 -18.00 5.57
N PRO A 110 2.29 -18.83 6.06
CA PRO A 110 3.23 -18.44 7.13
C PRO A 110 4.20 -17.31 6.76
N PHE A 111 4.43 -17.08 5.46
CA PHE A 111 5.33 -16.05 4.97
C PHE A 111 4.66 -14.69 4.78
N LEU A 112 3.34 -14.61 4.90
CA LEU A 112 2.61 -13.35 4.79
C LEU A 112 2.64 -12.58 6.12
N ASP A 113 2.42 -11.28 6.03
CA ASP A 113 2.55 -10.36 7.16
C ASP A 113 1.65 -10.71 8.32
N THR A 114 0.37 -11.05 8.08
CA THR A 114 -0.58 -11.28 9.18
C THR A 114 -0.19 -12.47 10.06
N PRO A 115 0.11 -13.66 9.51
CA PRO A 115 0.65 -14.75 10.33
C PRO A 115 1.96 -14.40 11.03
N ARG A 116 2.87 -13.65 10.39
CA ARG A 116 4.13 -13.20 11.01
C ARG A 116 3.87 -12.21 12.15
N LEU A 117 2.93 -11.29 12.00
CA LEU A 117 2.52 -10.32 13.02
C LEU A 117 1.93 -11.04 14.23
N LEU A 118 1.03 -12.00 14.00
CA LEU A 118 0.44 -12.82 15.08
C LEU A 118 1.52 -13.64 15.79
N ALA A 119 2.44 -14.26 15.05
CA ALA A 119 3.57 -15.00 15.62
C ALA A 119 4.53 -14.12 16.42
N ALA A 120 4.69 -12.85 16.01
CA ALA A 120 5.47 -11.84 16.74
C ALA A 120 4.71 -11.22 17.93
N GLY A 121 3.47 -11.64 18.20
CA GLY A 121 2.67 -11.21 19.35
C GLY A 121 1.76 -10.00 19.10
N ALA A 122 1.49 -9.64 17.84
CA ALA A 122 0.55 -8.57 17.52
C ALA A 122 -0.87 -8.93 17.98
N SER A 123 -1.60 -7.93 18.48
CA SER A 123 -3.00 -8.13 18.87
C SER A 123 -3.89 -8.36 17.64
N PRO A 124 -4.72 -9.41 17.60
CA PRO A 124 -5.76 -9.60 16.58
C PRO A 124 -6.61 -8.36 16.33
N LEU A 125 -6.96 -7.65 17.41
CA LEU A 125 -7.79 -6.46 17.33
C LEU A 125 -7.08 -5.31 16.61
N SER A 126 -5.76 -5.17 16.80
CA SER A 126 -4.98 -4.12 16.13
C SER A 126 -4.93 -4.33 14.61
N ILE A 127 -4.77 -5.57 14.16
CA ILE A 127 -4.78 -5.94 12.75
C ILE A 127 -6.20 -5.77 12.17
N ALA A 128 -7.22 -6.25 12.87
CA ALA A 128 -8.61 -6.08 12.45
C ALA A 128 -9.01 -4.60 12.34
N ALA A 129 -8.61 -3.76 13.31
CA ALA A 129 -8.84 -2.32 13.28
C ALA A 129 -8.12 -1.67 12.11
N TYR A 130 -6.84 -2.03 11.86
CA TYR A 130 -6.10 -1.54 10.71
C TYR A 130 -6.81 -1.89 9.39
N CYS A 131 -7.22 -3.15 9.21
CA CYS A 131 -7.96 -3.58 8.02
C CYS A 131 -9.29 -2.82 7.88
N ALA A 132 -10.05 -2.68 8.96
CA ALA A 132 -11.34 -1.99 8.93
C ALA A 132 -11.19 -0.51 8.53
N VAL A 133 -10.19 0.19 9.08
CA VAL A 133 -9.92 1.60 8.76
C VAL A 133 -9.46 1.74 7.31
N THR A 134 -8.46 0.97 6.89
CA THR A 134 -7.86 1.09 5.55
C THR A 134 -8.79 0.65 4.43
N ILE A 135 -9.57 -0.41 4.63
CA ILE A 135 -10.59 -0.83 3.65
C ILE A 135 -11.77 0.13 3.66
N GLY A 136 -12.27 0.50 4.84
CA GLY A 136 -13.43 1.38 5.01
C GLY A 136 -13.20 2.77 4.44
N TRP A 137 -11.99 3.31 4.55
CA TRP A 137 -11.60 4.57 3.92
C TRP A 137 -11.16 4.38 2.46
N GLY A 138 -10.29 3.41 2.20
CA GLY A 138 -9.64 3.23 0.90
C GLY A 138 -10.61 2.90 -0.22
N TYR A 139 -11.64 2.08 0.04
CA TYR A 139 -12.62 1.71 -0.98
C TYR A 139 -13.43 2.90 -1.53
N PRO A 140 -14.16 3.68 -0.70
CA PRO A 140 -14.92 4.82 -1.20
C PRO A 140 -14.01 5.89 -1.81
N ALA A 141 -12.83 6.13 -1.24
CA ALA A 141 -11.88 7.11 -1.75
C ALA A 141 -11.31 6.71 -3.12
N LEU A 142 -10.89 5.45 -3.29
CA LEU A 142 -10.43 4.93 -4.58
C LEU A 142 -11.54 4.99 -5.62
N ARG A 143 -12.77 4.60 -5.25
CA ARG A 143 -13.93 4.67 -6.14
C ARG A 143 -14.17 6.10 -6.64
N ALA A 144 -14.09 7.09 -5.76
CA ALA A 144 -14.21 8.50 -6.13
C ALA A 144 -13.10 8.91 -7.13
N SER A 145 -11.84 8.56 -6.85
CA SER A 145 -10.73 8.87 -7.75
C SER A 145 -10.86 8.20 -9.13
N ILE A 146 -11.39 6.98 -9.20
CA ILE A 146 -11.67 6.30 -10.47
C ILE A 146 -12.71 7.06 -11.28
N VAL A 147 -13.79 7.50 -10.63
CA VAL A 147 -14.85 8.28 -11.30
C VAL A 147 -14.28 9.59 -11.85
N ASP A 148 -13.46 10.30 -11.08
CA ASP A 148 -12.87 11.58 -11.52
C ASP A 148 -11.93 11.40 -12.72
N ILE A 149 -11.16 10.30 -12.78
CA ILE A 149 -10.23 10.02 -13.88
C ILE A 149 -10.93 9.51 -15.14
N VAL A 150 -11.91 8.60 -14.99
CA VAL A 150 -12.55 7.93 -16.14
C VAL A 150 -13.71 8.74 -16.70
N PHE A 151 -14.42 9.49 -15.84
CA PHE A 151 -15.58 10.30 -16.18
C PHE A 151 -15.39 11.76 -15.74
N PRO A 152 -14.36 12.47 -16.26
CA PRO A 152 -14.13 13.85 -15.89
C PRO A 152 -15.35 14.71 -16.22
N LYS A 153 -15.73 15.60 -15.31
CA LYS A 153 -16.86 16.53 -15.52
C LYS A 153 -16.57 17.38 -16.77
N ARG A 154 -17.52 17.41 -17.70
CA ARG A 154 -17.39 18.14 -18.97
C ARG A 154 -17.38 19.65 -18.66
N GLY A 155 -16.20 20.27 -18.63
CA GLY A 155 -16.06 21.71 -18.39
C GLY A 155 -14.63 22.25 -18.20
N GLU A 156 -13.66 21.44 -17.78
CA GLU A 156 -12.31 21.95 -17.43
C GLU A 156 -11.30 21.94 -18.61
N GLY A 157 -11.76 21.73 -19.84
CA GLY A 157 -10.91 21.62 -21.03
C GLY A 157 -10.92 22.81 -22.01
N SER A 158 -11.60 23.92 -21.70
CA SER A 158 -11.80 25.06 -22.64
C SER A 158 -11.10 26.34 -22.20
N GLY A 159 -9.90 26.24 -21.62
CA GLY A 159 -9.20 27.41 -21.08
C GLY A 159 -7.69 27.34 -21.20
N LYS A 160 -7.17 27.04 -22.39
CA LYS A 160 -5.80 27.38 -22.82
C LYS A 160 -5.77 27.53 -24.35
N ASP A 161 -6.20 28.70 -24.80
CA ASP A 161 -5.68 29.36 -26.00
C ASP A 161 -4.65 30.41 -25.51
#